data_AF-A0A8H4X5E9-F1
#
_entry.id   AF-A0A8H4X5E9-F1
#
_cell.length_a   1.000
_cell.length_b   1.000
_cell.length_c   1.000
_cell.angle_alpha   90.00
_cell.angle_beta   90.00
_cell.angle_gamma   90.00
#
_symmetry.space_group_name_H-M   'P 1'
#
loop_
_entity.id
_entity.type
_entity.pdbx_description
1 polymer ?
#
loop_
_entity_poly.entity_id
_entity_poly.type
_entity_poly.pdbx_seq_one_letter_code
_entity_poly.pdbx_strand_id
1 'polypeptide(L)'
;MAPPRKKPRTRNSTKDDPAEEQSPSVLTDFRTSWLIKSDEQMIELKVKGETFRVAKSVLTKNSEYFEGCLNGRFTEAKKGAVEFDDDEIEAKYLALYIGLAYSHSSIVPHAPPRPAQSPEVTPIKTPMRDYVEVYKLCDRFISPAMGDFIQHCIDVAIGNGHRALHRTEGDEGLQKLLMRDFADGYEGLNTQQNAQAEMGDRMITYFCEGVSYRAWIESMEDLADRPKFVAHVSRGFASKLRELQIGRKLKRKEWSGPGPA
;
A
#
# COMPACT_ATOMS: atom_id res chain seq x y z
N MET A 1 -65.67 5.58 25.75
CA MET A 1 -65.28 4.33 25.04
C MET A 1 -64.65 4.72 23.71
N ALA A 2 -63.37 4.40 23.52
CA ALA A 2 -62.65 4.66 22.27
C ALA A 2 -62.32 3.33 21.57
N PRO A 3 -62.61 3.16 20.27
CA PRO A 3 -62.17 2.01 19.48
C PRO A 3 -61.14 2.45 18.40
N PRO A 4 -60.49 1.53 17.65
CA PRO A 4 -59.16 1.01 17.99
C PRO A 4 -58.07 1.43 16.98
N ARG A 5 -56.80 1.26 17.40
CA ARG A 5 -55.57 1.49 16.62
C ARG A 5 -55.57 0.74 15.27
N LYS A 6 -55.43 1.46 14.17
CA LYS A 6 -55.00 0.92 12.86
C LYS A 6 -53.48 1.03 12.75
N LYS A 7 -52.79 -0.11 12.56
CA LYS A 7 -51.37 -0.16 12.16
C LYS A 7 -51.22 0.47 10.77
N PRO A 8 -50.26 1.39 10.53
CA PRO A 8 -49.86 1.72 9.18
C PRO A 8 -48.79 0.75 8.69
N ARG A 9 -49.21 0.07 7.64
CA ARG A 9 -48.48 -0.68 6.63
C ARG A 9 -47.31 0.14 6.06
N THR A 10 -46.20 -0.56 5.86
CA THR A 10 -44.96 -0.15 5.19
C THR A 10 -45.21 0.70 3.96
N ARG A 11 -44.53 1.85 3.88
CA ARG A 11 -44.38 2.62 2.65
C ARG A 11 -42.91 2.97 2.50
N ASN A 12 -42.26 2.26 1.57
CA ASN A 12 -41.01 2.67 0.97
C ASN A 12 -41.15 4.10 0.43
N SER A 13 -40.21 4.96 0.80
CA SER A 13 -39.82 6.11 0.00
C SER A 13 -38.30 6.27 0.10
N THR A 14 -37.67 5.73 -0.93
CA THR A 14 -36.37 6.07 -1.50
C THR A 14 -36.06 7.55 -1.52
N LYS A 15 -34.79 7.88 -1.28
CA LYS A 15 -33.94 8.95 -1.86
C LYS A 15 -32.71 9.08 -0.96
N ASP A 16 -31.47 9.12 -1.38
CA ASP A 16 -30.77 8.96 -2.66
C ASP A 16 -29.34 8.70 -2.17
N ASP A 17 -28.73 7.57 -2.52
CA ASP A 17 -27.27 7.53 -2.66
C ASP A 17 -27.03 6.67 -3.89
N PRO A 18 -26.63 7.28 -5.02
CA PRO A 18 -26.34 6.52 -6.22
C PRO A 18 -25.10 5.69 -5.92
N ALA A 19 -25.28 4.38 -6.02
CA ALA A 19 -24.27 3.36 -6.27
C ALA A 19 -22.83 3.78 -5.92
N GLU A 20 -22.28 3.17 -4.86
CA GLU A 20 -20.87 2.81 -4.82
C GLU A 20 -20.57 1.89 -6.02
N GLU A 21 -20.54 2.47 -7.21
CA GLU A 21 -19.95 1.87 -8.39
C GLU A 21 -18.47 1.72 -8.08
N GLN A 22 -18.11 0.50 -7.67
CA GLN A 22 -16.80 -0.14 -7.86
C GLN A 22 -15.74 0.81 -8.44
N SER A 23 -15.21 1.70 -7.59
CA SER A 23 -14.11 2.56 -7.97
C SER A 23 -12.91 1.63 -8.18
N PRO A 24 -12.35 1.52 -9.40
CA PRO A 24 -11.17 0.69 -9.64
C PRO A 24 -10.04 1.11 -8.68
N SER A 25 -9.18 0.16 -8.31
CA SER A 25 -7.97 0.48 -7.55
C SER A 25 -7.20 1.58 -8.29
N VAL A 26 -6.66 2.56 -7.55
CA VAL A 26 -5.93 3.73 -8.09
C VAL A 26 -4.82 3.33 -9.06
N LEU A 27 -4.27 2.12 -8.87
CA LEU A 27 -3.19 1.56 -9.69
C LEU A 27 -3.68 0.74 -10.89
N THR A 28 -4.97 0.42 -10.96
CA THR A 28 -5.57 -0.48 -11.97
C THR A 28 -6.64 0.20 -12.81
N ASP A 29 -6.84 1.52 -12.71
CA ASP A 29 -7.84 2.21 -13.54
C ASP A 29 -7.33 2.43 -14.97
N PHE A 30 -7.38 1.37 -15.77
CA PHE A 30 -7.05 1.41 -17.19
C PHE A 30 -8.07 2.21 -18.03
N ARG A 31 -9.18 2.69 -17.45
CA ARG A 31 -10.25 3.38 -18.20
C ARG A 31 -9.82 4.75 -18.74
N THR A 32 -8.67 5.27 -18.33
CA THR A 32 -8.09 6.52 -18.85
C THR A 32 -7.23 6.33 -20.12
N SER A 33 -6.95 5.08 -20.52
CA SER A 33 -6.09 4.78 -21.68
C SER A 33 -6.73 5.11 -23.05
N TRP A 34 -8.05 5.28 -23.13
CA TRP A 34 -8.79 5.50 -24.39
C TRP A 34 -8.70 6.91 -24.97
N LEU A 35 -8.07 7.86 -24.26
CA LEU A 35 -7.96 9.26 -24.68
C LEU A 35 -6.62 9.60 -25.37
N ILE A 36 -5.74 8.62 -25.53
CA ILE A 36 -4.50 8.81 -26.28
C ILE A 36 -4.84 8.80 -27.77
N LYS A 37 -4.48 9.89 -28.47
CA LYS A 37 -4.72 10.03 -29.90
C LYS A 37 -4.07 8.87 -30.65
N SER A 38 -4.81 8.28 -31.58
CA SER A 38 -4.50 7.06 -32.35
C SER A 38 -3.19 7.08 -33.17
N ASP A 39 -2.41 8.15 -33.13
CA ASP A 39 -1.20 8.37 -33.95
C ASP A 39 0.08 8.47 -33.10
N GLU A 40 0.02 8.05 -31.84
CA GLU A 40 1.18 8.11 -30.94
C GLU A 40 2.15 6.94 -31.12
N GLN A 41 3.45 7.25 -31.09
CA GLN A 41 4.52 6.27 -31.10
C GLN A 41 4.41 5.35 -29.87
N MET A 42 4.16 4.07 -30.10
CA MET A 42 4.13 3.06 -29.05
C MET A 42 5.53 2.51 -28.79
N ILE A 43 5.84 2.29 -27.52
CA ILE A 43 7.09 1.72 -27.02
C ILE A 43 6.80 0.39 -26.35
N GLU A 44 7.64 -0.61 -26.59
CA GLU A 44 7.57 -1.91 -25.93
C GLU A 44 8.44 -1.90 -24.67
N LEU A 45 7.85 -2.17 -23.51
CA LEU A 45 8.57 -2.44 -22.27
C LEU A 45 8.57 -3.95 -22.03
N LYS A 46 9.76 -4.56 -21.97
CA LYS A 46 9.93 -6.01 -21.81
C LYS A 46 10.52 -6.32 -20.44
N VAL A 47 9.87 -7.20 -19.68
CA VAL A 47 10.35 -7.63 -18.36
C VAL A 47 9.95 -9.08 -18.12
N LYS A 48 10.92 -9.94 -17.75
CA LYS A 48 10.68 -11.35 -17.38
C LYS A 48 9.76 -12.12 -18.36
N GLY A 49 9.89 -11.85 -19.65
CA GLY A 49 9.10 -12.49 -20.71
C GLY A 49 7.72 -11.85 -20.99
N GLU A 50 7.29 -10.88 -20.19
CA GLU A 50 6.11 -10.07 -20.46
C GLU A 50 6.46 -8.83 -21.28
N THR A 51 5.54 -8.40 -22.15
CA THR A 51 5.72 -7.21 -22.99
C THR A 51 4.52 -6.29 -22.84
N PHE A 52 4.78 -5.04 -22.44
CA PHE A 52 3.79 -3.99 -22.32
C PHE A 52 3.95 -2.99 -23.45
N ARG A 53 2.86 -2.61 -24.11
CA ARG A 53 2.86 -1.56 -25.13
C ARG A 53 2.33 -0.28 -24.53
N VAL A 54 3.18 0.74 -24.47
CA VAL A 54 2.86 2.01 -23.80
C VAL A 54 3.11 3.16 -24.76
N ALA A 55 2.27 4.19 -24.71
CA ALA A 55 2.48 5.41 -25.47
C ALA A 55 3.75 6.12 -25.00
N LYS A 56 4.63 6.50 -25.94
CA LYS A 56 5.86 7.22 -25.64
C LYS A 56 5.59 8.50 -24.82
N SER A 57 4.53 9.23 -25.18
CA SER A 57 4.15 10.48 -24.52
C SER A 57 3.89 10.30 -23.01
N VAL A 58 3.26 9.19 -22.62
CA VAL A 58 2.93 8.86 -21.23
C VAL A 58 4.18 8.59 -20.42
N LEU A 59 5.12 7.83 -21.00
CA LEU A 59 6.39 7.51 -20.34
C LEU A 59 7.26 8.75 -20.18
N THR A 60 7.46 9.53 -21.26
CA THR A 60 8.38 10.68 -21.19
C THR A 60 7.80 11.88 -20.44
N LYS A 61 6.48 11.97 -20.27
CA LYS A 61 5.85 13.10 -19.55
C LYS A 61 6.13 13.08 -18.05
N ASN A 62 6.26 11.90 -17.45
CA ASN A 62 6.32 11.77 -15.99
C ASN A 62 7.63 11.13 -15.50
N SER A 63 8.58 10.83 -16.39
CA SER A 63 9.83 10.12 -16.06
C SER A 63 11.00 10.67 -16.85
N GLU A 64 11.98 11.22 -16.14
CA GLU A 64 13.22 11.72 -16.74
C GLU A 64 14.05 10.57 -17.34
N TYR A 65 13.98 9.38 -16.73
CA TYR A 65 14.62 8.18 -17.26
C TYR A 65 14.12 7.85 -18.67
N PHE A 66 12.80 7.80 -18.85
CA PHE A 66 12.21 7.49 -20.16
C PHE A 66 12.39 8.63 -21.16
N GLU A 67 12.36 9.88 -20.71
CA GLU A 67 12.70 11.02 -21.56
C GLU A 67 14.14 10.88 -22.12
N GLY A 68 15.11 10.60 -21.25
CA GLY A 68 16.50 10.38 -21.64
C GLY A 68 16.70 9.19 -22.57
N CYS A 69 16.08 8.05 -22.28
CA CYS A 69 16.33 6.82 -23.05
C CYS A 69 15.57 6.77 -24.38
N LEU A 70 14.39 7.40 -24.49
CA LEU A 70 13.53 7.34 -25.70
C LEU A 70 13.62 8.55 -26.62
N ASN A 71 14.12 9.69 -26.14
CA ASN A 71 14.41 10.87 -26.97
C ASN A 71 15.91 11.08 -27.22
N GLY A 72 16.77 10.27 -26.60
CA GLY A 72 18.21 10.35 -26.72
C GLY A 72 18.81 9.57 -27.89
N ARG A 73 20.12 9.32 -27.79
CA ARG A 73 20.91 8.56 -28.79
C ARG A 73 21.01 7.06 -28.47
N PHE A 74 20.28 6.61 -27.46
CA PHE A 74 20.31 5.23 -26.97
C PHE A 74 19.70 4.26 -27.98
N THR A 75 20.06 2.98 -27.85
CA THR A 75 19.55 1.92 -28.74
C THR A 75 18.04 1.75 -28.64
N GLU A 76 17.50 2.06 -27.48
CA GLU A 76 16.12 1.97 -27.06
C GLU A 76 15.25 2.94 -27.86
N ALA A 77 15.73 4.18 -28.05
CA ALA A 77 15.09 5.16 -28.91
C ALA A 77 15.00 4.70 -30.39
N LYS A 78 16.01 3.96 -30.88
CA LYS A 78 16.02 3.43 -32.26
C LYS A 78 15.17 2.18 -32.42
N LYS A 79 15.18 1.30 -31.42
CA LYS A 79 14.43 0.04 -31.42
C LYS A 79 12.96 0.24 -31.08
N GLY A 80 12.60 1.33 -30.38
CA GLY A 80 11.26 1.53 -29.84
C GLY A 80 10.92 0.53 -28.73
N ALA A 81 11.94 -0.02 -28.07
CA ALA A 81 11.78 -1.03 -27.04
C ALA A 81 12.80 -0.82 -25.91
N VAL A 82 12.37 -1.01 -24.68
CA VAL A 82 13.20 -1.03 -23.47
C VAL A 82 13.06 -2.39 -22.83
N GLU A 83 14.18 -3.05 -22.58
CA GLU A 83 14.23 -4.37 -21.96
C GLU A 83 14.83 -4.25 -20.57
N PHE A 84 14.16 -4.83 -19.58
CA PHE A 84 14.57 -4.85 -18.20
C PHE A 84 15.05 -6.26 -17.83
N ASP A 85 16.37 -6.40 -17.72
CA ASP A 85 17.04 -7.65 -17.30
C ASP A 85 17.21 -7.74 -15.78
N ASP A 86 16.91 -6.66 -15.05
CA ASP A 86 17.07 -6.61 -13.59
C ASP A 86 16.05 -7.52 -12.90
N ASP A 87 16.54 -8.39 -12.01
CA ASP A 87 15.71 -9.27 -11.19
C ASP A 87 14.77 -8.51 -10.24
N GLU A 88 15.07 -7.22 -10.00
CA GLU A 88 14.33 -6.34 -9.10
C GLU A 88 12.97 -5.92 -9.63
N ILE A 89 12.76 -5.91 -10.96
CA ILE A 89 11.49 -5.47 -11.55
C ILE A 89 10.58 -6.69 -11.79
N GLU A 90 9.42 -6.72 -11.14
CA GLU A 90 8.36 -7.68 -11.45
C GLU A 90 7.34 -7.09 -12.41
N ALA A 91 6.88 -7.91 -13.36
CA ALA A 91 5.93 -7.50 -14.40
C ALA A 91 4.62 -6.94 -13.81
N LYS A 92 4.13 -7.52 -12.71
CA LYS A 92 2.96 -7.04 -11.97
C LYS A 92 3.11 -5.57 -11.57
N TYR A 93 4.21 -5.21 -10.91
CA TYR A 93 4.41 -3.84 -10.41
C TYR A 93 4.70 -2.87 -11.56
N LEU A 94 5.37 -3.32 -12.61
CA LEU A 94 5.54 -2.52 -13.82
C LEU A 94 4.18 -2.17 -14.45
N ALA A 95 3.26 -3.13 -14.54
CA ALA A 95 1.90 -2.87 -15.04
C ALA A 95 1.15 -1.83 -14.19
N LEU A 96 1.28 -1.89 -12.85
CA LEU A 96 0.69 -0.90 -11.94
C LEU A 96 1.34 0.48 -12.09
N TYR A 97 2.66 0.55 -12.25
CA TYR A 97 3.36 1.81 -12.55
C TYR A 97 2.89 2.42 -13.87
N ILE A 98 2.71 1.60 -14.92
CA ILE A 98 2.16 2.05 -16.20
C ILE A 98 0.74 2.59 -16.00
N GLY A 99 -0.12 1.88 -15.29
CA GLY A 99 -1.48 2.35 -14.95
C GLY A 99 -1.45 3.71 -14.25
N LEU A 100 -0.55 3.90 -13.29
CA LEU A 100 -0.34 5.18 -12.62
C LEU A 100 0.12 6.27 -13.61
N ALA A 101 1.06 5.98 -14.50
CA ALA A 101 1.56 6.94 -15.48
C ALA A 101 0.44 7.41 -16.45
N TYR A 102 -0.43 6.50 -16.87
CA TYR A 102 -1.62 6.83 -17.67
C TYR A 102 -2.58 7.74 -16.90
N SER A 103 -2.90 7.39 -15.65
CA SER A 103 -3.72 8.22 -14.77
C SER A 103 -3.14 9.62 -14.60
N HIS A 104 -1.84 9.72 -14.30
CA HIS A 104 -1.16 11.00 -14.09
C HIS A 104 -1.05 11.84 -15.39
N SER A 105 -1.14 11.17 -16.53
CA SER A 105 -1.16 11.82 -17.86
C SER A 105 -2.56 12.26 -18.29
N SER A 106 -3.62 11.79 -17.62
CA SER A 106 -5.02 12.12 -17.88
C SER A 106 -5.34 13.60 -17.67
N ILE A 107 -6.43 14.07 -18.30
CA ILE A 107 -7.00 15.41 -18.08
C ILE A 107 -7.46 15.58 -16.63
N VAL A 108 -7.91 14.49 -16.00
CA VAL A 108 -8.27 14.44 -14.58
C VAL A 108 -7.39 13.39 -13.91
N PRO A 109 -6.23 13.79 -13.37
CA PRO A 109 -5.39 12.90 -12.59
C PRO A 109 -6.13 12.35 -11.38
N HIS A 110 -5.86 11.11 -10.98
CA HIS A 110 -6.38 10.60 -9.71
C HIS A 110 -5.88 11.47 -8.55
N ALA A 111 -6.79 11.80 -7.64
CA ALA A 111 -6.46 12.51 -6.42
C ALA A 111 -6.03 11.53 -5.32
N PRO A 112 -5.21 12.00 -4.37
CA PRO A 112 -4.96 11.38 -3.09
C PRO A 112 -6.15 10.56 -2.55
N PRO A 113 -6.10 9.24 -2.20
CA PRO A 113 -7.19 8.71 -1.41
C PRO A 113 -7.27 9.48 -0.10
N ARG A 114 -8.46 9.92 0.31
CA ARG A 114 -8.64 10.57 1.61
C ARG A 114 -8.64 9.50 2.71
N PRO A 115 -8.16 9.81 3.93
CA PRO A 115 -8.33 8.92 5.08
C PRO A 115 -9.80 8.52 5.24
N ALA A 116 -10.07 7.22 5.38
CA ALA A 116 -11.42 6.70 5.52
C ALA A 116 -11.99 7.09 6.89
N GLN A 117 -13.28 7.44 6.95
CA GLN A 117 -13.94 7.71 8.23
C GLN A 117 -14.05 6.42 9.09
N SER A 118 -14.40 5.31 8.42
CA SER A 118 -14.56 3.98 9.00
C SER A 118 -13.69 2.96 8.24
N PRO A 119 -12.36 2.98 8.45
CA PRO A 119 -11.45 2.06 7.77
C PRO A 119 -11.70 0.59 8.12
N GLU A 120 -12.27 0.29 9.28
CA GLU A 120 -12.57 -1.08 9.73
C GLU A 120 -13.64 -1.82 8.91
N VAL A 121 -14.53 -1.09 8.24
CA VAL A 121 -15.55 -1.68 7.33
C VAL A 121 -15.20 -1.46 5.86
N THR A 122 -14.13 -0.73 5.57
CA THR A 122 -13.70 -0.44 4.19
C THR A 122 -12.77 -1.56 3.73
N PRO A 123 -13.06 -2.25 2.61
CA PRO A 123 -12.18 -3.29 2.11
C PRO A 123 -10.84 -2.71 1.67
N ILE A 124 -9.75 -3.45 1.90
CA ILE A 124 -8.43 -3.12 1.36
C ILE A 124 -8.51 -3.27 -0.16
N LYS A 125 -8.57 -2.15 -0.88
CA LYS A 125 -8.68 -2.13 -2.35
C LYS A 125 -7.35 -2.43 -3.04
N THR A 126 -6.25 -2.00 -2.43
CA THR A 126 -4.90 -2.12 -2.96
C THR A 126 -3.99 -2.51 -1.80
N PRO A 127 -3.31 -3.68 -1.87
CA PRO A 127 -2.37 -4.10 -0.82
C PRO A 127 -1.25 -3.07 -0.61
N MET A 128 -0.79 -2.90 0.62
CA MET A 128 0.27 -1.95 0.96
C MET A 128 1.57 -2.25 0.19
N ARG A 129 1.87 -3.53 -0.03
CA ARG A 129 3.01 -3.97 -0.84
C ARG A 129 2.96 -3.43 -2.27
N ASP A 130 1.79 -3.39 -2.90
CA ASP A 130 1.66 -2.91 -4.27
C ASP A 130 2.02 -1.42 -4.36
N TYR A 131 1.63 -0.61 -3.36
CA TYR A 131 2.07 0.78 -3.29
C TYR A 131 3.58 0.91 -3.08
N VAL A 132 4.16 0.14 -2.16
CA VAL A 132 5.61 0.17 -1.87
C VAL A 132 6.42 -0.18 -3.12
N GLU A 133 6.04 -1.21 -3.87
CA GLU A 133 6.77 -1.62 -5.06
C GLU A 133 6.62 -0.60 -6.20
N VAL A 134 5.44 0.01 -6.38
CA VAL A 134 5.30 1.11 -7.34
C VAL A 134 6.10 2.35 -6.92
N TYR A 135 6.20 2.64 -5.62
CA TYR A 135 7.04 3.73 -5.11
C TYR A 135 8.51 3.55 -5.51
N LYS A 136 9.05 2.33 -5.36
CA LYS A 136 10.42 2.02 -5.83
C LYS A 136 10.58 2.21 -7.33
N LEU A 137 9.58 1.82 -8.12
CA LEU A 137 9.62 2.05 -9.57
C LEU A 137 9.59 3.54 -9.91
N CYS A 138 8.88 4.36 -9.13
CA CYS A 138 8.93 5.81 -9.29
C CYS A 138 10.33 6.38 -9.01
N ASP A 139 11.03 5.88 -7.99
CA ASP A 139 12.43 6.25 -7.72
C ASP A 139 13.35 5.77 -8.86
N ARG A 140 13.24 4.49 -9.24
CA ARG A 140 14.04 3.85 -10.30
C ARG A 140 13.91 4.53 -11.66
N PHE A 141 12.72 5.00 -12.00
CA PHE A 141 12.42 5.68 -13.25
C PHE A 141 12.46 7.21 -13.13
N ILE A 142 12.89 7.76 -12.00
CA ILE A 142 13.05 9.19 -11.79
C ILE A 142 11.73 9.93 -12.10
N SER A 143 10.69 9.52 -11.39
CA SER A 143 9.30 9.98 -11.56
C SER A 143 8.80 10.63 -10.26
N PRO A 144 9.39 11.77 -9.82
CA PRO A 144 9.20 12.31 -8.48
C PRO A 144 7.74 12.65 -8.15
N ALA A 145 7.00 13.26 -9.07
CA ALA A 145 5.59 13.60 -8.83
C ALA A 145 4.70 12.36 -8.61
N MET A 146 4.95 11.27 -9.34
CA MET A 146 4.28 9.99 -9.12
C MET A 146 4.73 9.34 -7.80
N GLY A 147 6.01 9.47 -7.46
CA GLY A 147 6.57 9.03 -6.17
C GLY A 147 5.88 9.70 -4.98
N ASP A 148 5.74 11.02 -5.01
CA ASP A 148 5.06 11.81 -3.98
C ASP A 148 3.59 11.39 -3.83
N PHE A 149 2.90 11.18 -4.95
CA PHE A 149 1.52 10.69 -4.96
C PHE A 149 1.40 9.33 -4.28
N ILE A 150 2.28 8.39 -4.62
CA ILE A 150 2.26 7.05 -4.03
C ILE A 150 2.64 7.07 -2.56
N GLN A 151 3.61 7.91 -2.17
CA GLN A 151 3.96 8.10 -0.77
C GLN A 151 2.74 8.58 0.04
N HIS A 152 1.94 9.51 -0.50
CA HIS A 152 0.69 9.91 0.15
C HIS A 152 -0.31 8.76 0.27
N CYS A 153 -0.41 7.89 -0.75
CA CYS A 153 -1.27 6.71 -0.70
C CYS A 153 -0.83 5.74 0.40
N ILE A 154 0.48 5.53 0.56
CA ILE A 154 1.06 4.71 1.62
C ILE A 154 0.76 5.31 3.00
N ASP A 155 0.96 6.62 3.18
CA ASP A 155 0.69 7.30 4.44
C ASP A 155 -0.78 7.16 4.87
N VAL A 156 -1.70 7.26 3.91
CA VAL A 156 -3.14 7.05 4.13
C VAL A 156 -3.44 5.58 4.46
N ALA A 157 -2.81 4.64 3.77
CA ALA A 157 -2.96 3.21 4.04
C ALA A 157 -2.47 2.85 5.45
N ILE A 158 -1.29 3.35 5.87
CA ILE A 158 -0.75 3.18 7.23
C ILE A 158 -1.72 3.74 8.27
N GLY A 159 -2.20 4.97 8.07
CA GLY A 159 -3.13 5.61 8.99
C GLY A 159 -4.48 4.90 9.10
N ASN A 160 -5.03 4.45 7.97
CA ASN A 160 -6.28 3.67 7.94
C ASN A 160 -6.09 2.31 8.61
N GLY A 161 -5.00 1.60 8.29
CA GLY A 161 -4.68 0.29 8.86
C GLY A 161 -4.49 0.35 10.38
N HIS A 162 -3.77 1.35 10.90
CA HIS A 162 -3.65 1.58 12.33
C HIS A 162 -5.01 1.79 13.01
N ARG A 163 -5.85 2.69 12.46
CA ARG A 163 -7.16 2.96 13.04
C ARG A 163 -8.06 1.73 13.01
N ALA A 164 -7.99 0.94 11.94
CA ALA A 164 -8.73 -0.32 11.84
C ALA A 164 -8.24 -1.31 12.91
N LEU A 165 -6.93 -1.56 13.00
CA LEU A 165 -6.33 -2.41 14.05
C LEU A 165 -6.76 -1.97 15.45
N HIS A 166 -6.69 -0.68 15.75
CA HIS A 166 -7.06 -0.17 17.07
C HIS A 166 -8.56 -0.35 17.39
N ARG A 167 -9.44 -0.24 16.39
CA ARG A 167 -10.90 -0.30 16.59
C ARG A 167 -11.45 -1.72 16.63
N THR A 168 -10.69 -2.70 16.14
CA THR A 168 -11.15 -4.09 15.96
C THR A 168 -10.32 -5.07 16.77
N GLU A 169 -9.93 -4.70 18.00
CA GLU A 169 -9.13 -5.53 18.90
C GLU A 169 -9.72 -6.94 19.13
N GLY A 170 -11.06 -7.05 19.11
CA GLY A 170 -11.79 -8.30 19.29
C GLY A 170 -12.04 -9.12 18.01
N ASP A 171 -11.72 -8.58 16.82
CA ASP A 171 -11.90 -9.28 15.53
C ASP A 171 -10.56 -9.87 15.06
N GLU A 172 -10.29 -11.11 15.45
CA GLU A 172 -9.04 -11.80 15.10
C GLU A 172 -8.83 -11.94 13.60
N GLY A 173 -9.90 -12.13 12.82
CA GLY A 173 -9.81 -12.28 11.37
C GLY A 173 -9.32 -10.99 10.70
N LEU A 174 -9.90 -9.86 11.09
CA LEU A 174 -9.49 -8.56 10.59
C LEU A 174 -8.11 -8.15 11.10
N GLN A 175 -7.77 -8.44 12.37
CA GLN A 175 -6.41 -8.23 12.89
C GLN A 175 -5.37 -8.97 12.06
N LYS A 176 -5.60 -10.25 11.77
CA LYS A 176 -4.69 -11.07 10.94
C LYS A 176 -4.53 -10.50 9.54
N LEU A 177 -5.63 -10.10 8.89
CA LEU A 177 -5.60 -9.52 7.55
C LEU A 177 -4.77 -8.23 7.52
N LEU A 178 -5.03 -7.30 8.43
CA LEU A 178 -4.34 -6.01 8.50
C LEU A 178 -2.86 -6.20 8.85
N MET A 179 -2.56 -7.10 9.77
CA MET A 179 -1.19 -7.44 10.16
C MET A 179 -0.39 -8.00 9.00
N ARG A 180 -0.99 -8.88 8.19
CA ARG A 180 -0.35 -9.37 6.97
C ARG A 180 -0.11 -8.24 5.97
N ASP A 181 -1.06 -7.31 5.80
CA ASP A 181 -0.88 -6.18 4.87
C ASP A 181 0.28 -5.26 5.29
N PHE A 182 0.39 -4.95 6.59
CA PHE A 182 1.55 -4.24 7.14
C PHE A 182 2.86 -5.02 6.93
N ALA A 183 2.85 -6.33 7.19
CA ALA A 183 4.03 -7.18 7.05
C ALA A 183 4.50 -7.27 5.59
N ASP A 184 3.57 -7.48 4.67
CA ASP A 184 3.82 -7.54 3.23
C ASP A 184 4.36 -6.19 2.71
N GLY A 185 3.79 -5.07 3.16
CA GLY A 185 4.27 -3.73 2.83
C GLY A 185 5.68 -3.46 3.35
N TYR A 186 5.93 -3.79 4.63
CA TYR A 186 7.22 -3.56 5.27
C TYR A 186 8.34 -4.41 4.66
N GLU A 187 8.09 -5.69 4.36
CA GLU A 187 9.10 -6.55 3.74
C GLU A 187 9.53 -6.08 2.36
N GLY A 188 8.61 -5.41 1.65
CA GLY A 188 8.90 -4.75 0.39
C GLY A 188 9.95 -3.66 0.55
N LEU A 189 10.04 -2.94 1.67
CA LEU A 189 10.91 -1.77 1.77
C LEU A 189 12.41 -2.10 1.62
N ASN A 190 13.12 -1.23 0.90
CA ASN A 190 14.57 -1.18 0.90
C ASN A 190 15.05 -0.21 1.99
N THR A 191 15.29 -0.75 3.19
CA THR A 191 15.70 0.04 4.37
C THR A 191 17.09 0.66 4.29
N GLN A 192 17.85 0.40 3.22
CA GLN A 192 19.12 1.10 2.96
C GLN A 192 18.90 2.51 2.40
N GLN A 193 17.72 2.78 1.82
CA GLN A 193 17.35 4.11 1.38
C GLN A 193 16.63 4.87 2.50
N ASN A 194 17.10 6.08 2.81
CA ASN A 194 16.58 6.88 3.94
C ASN A 194 15.06 7.08 3.88
N ALA A 195 14.50 7.45 2.73
CA ALA A 195 13.06 7.70 2.58
C ALA A 195 12.22 6.44 2.87
N GLN A 196 12.69 5.26 2.42
CA GLN A 196 12.02 3.99 2.69
C GLN A 196 12.24 3.52 4.14
N ALA A 197 13.38 3.82 4.75
CA ALA A 197 13.63 3.56 6.17
C ALA A 197 12.67 4.37 7.06
N GLU A 198 12.50 5.67 6.80
CA GLU A 198 11.54 6.52 7.51
C GLU A 198 10.09 6.05 7.32
N MET A 199 9.75 5.60 6.11
CA MET A 199 8.46 4.97 5.83
C MET A 199 8.26 3.69 6.67
N GLY A 200 9.29 2.84 6.75
CA GLY A 200 9.27 1.64 7.58
C GLY A 200 9.10 1.94 9.07
N ASP A 201 9.80 2.95 9.58
CA ASP A 201 9.67 3.37 10.98
C ASP A 201 8.24 3.84 11.30
N ARG A 202 7.60 4.57 10.38
CA ARG A 202 6.19 4.96 10.48
C ARG A 202 5.26 3.74 10.47
N MET A 203 5.45 2.79 9.55
CA MET A 203 4.67 1.54 9.50
C MET A 203 4.73 0.79 10.83
N ILE A 204 5.94 0.59 11.37
CA ILE A 204 6.15 -0.16 12.62
C ILE A 204 5.55 0.57 13.82
N THR A 205 5.71 1.89 13.90
CA THR A 205 5.15 2.69 14.99
C THR A 205 3.63 2.58 15.01
N TYR A 206 2.99 2.83 13.87
CA TYR A 206 1.53 2.77 13.71
C TYR A 206 1.00 1.36 13.97
N PHE A 207 1.67 0.33 13.45
CA PHE A 207 1.30 -1.06 13.73
C PHE A 207 1.37 -1.38 15.22
N CYS A 208 2.50 -1.08 15.88
CA CYS A 208 2.71 -1.38 17.29
C CYS A 208 1.74 -0.63 18.20
N GLU A 209 1.22 0.53 17.79
CA GLU A 209 0.20 1.31 18.52
C GLU A 209 -1.23 0.85 18.24
N GLY A 210 -1.47 0.14 17.14
CA GLY A 210 -2.82 -0.29 16.77
C GLY A 210 -3.13 -1.75 17.10
N VAL A 211 -2.16 -2.65 17.00
CA VAL A 211 -2.40 -4.10 17.04
C VAL A 211 -2.83 -4.60 18.43
N SER A 212 -3.77 -5.56 18.43
CA SER A 212 -4.09 -6.34 19.63
C SER A 212 -2.91 -7.25 19.99
N TYR A 213 -2.36 -7.12 21.21
CA TYR A 213 -1.26 -7.98 21.65
C TYR A 213 -1.63 -9.46 21.69
N ARG A 214 -2.91 -9.76 21.99
CA ARG A 214 -3.43 -11.13 21.95
C ARG A 214 -3.39 -11.68 20.52
N ALA A 215 -3.93 -10.93 19.56
CA ALA A 215 -3.92 -11.33 18.15
C ALA A 215 -2.49 -11.44 17.60
N TRP A 216 -1.56 -10.56 18.01
CA TRP A 216 -0.15 -10.65 17.65
C TRP A 216 0.47 -11.99 18.10
N ILE A 217 0.29 -12.36 19.36
CA ILE A 217 0.84 -13.62 19.92
C ILE A 217 0.28 -14.83 19.16
N GLU A 218 -1.02 -14.84 18.90
CA GLU A 218 -1.74 -15.93 18.23
C GLU A 218 -1.41 -16.04 16.72
N SER A 219 -0.78 -15.03 16.12
CA SER A 219 -0.52 -14.97 14.67
C SER A 219 0.96 -14.92 14.30
N MET A 220 1.87 -14.97 15.28
CA MET A 220 3.31 -14.89 15.04
C MET A 220 3.85 -15.98 14.11
N GLU A 221 3.32 -17.20 14.20
CA GLU A 221 3.72 -18.31 13.33
C GLU A 221 3.32 -18.08 11.87
N ASP A 222 2.18 -17.41 11.64
CA ASP A 222 1.68 -17.07 10.31
C ASP A 222 2.56 -16.03 9.59
N LEU A 223 3.48 -15.36 10.32
CA LEU A 223 4.37 -14.32 9.81
C LEU A 223 5.85 -14.75 9.80
N ALA A 224 6.13 -16.05 9.95
CA ALA A 224 7.51 -16.55 9.98
C ALA A 224 8.29 -16.25 8.69
N ASP A 225 7.60 -16.08 7.56
CA ASP A 225 8.18 -15.70 6.26
C ASP A 225 8.36 -14.17 6.09
N ARG A 226 8.10 -13.38 7.14
CA ARG A 226 8.25 -11.92 7.21
C ARG A 226 9.24 -11.50 8.31
N PRO A 227 10.51 -11.97 8.24
CA PRO A 227 11.46 -11.85 9.34
C PRO A 227 11.90 -10.42 9.65
N LYS A 228 11.99 -9.52 8.66
CA LYS A 228 12.34 -8.11 8.91
C LYS A 228 11.22 -7.43 9.68
N PHE A 229 9.97 -7.64 9.26
CA PHE A 229 8.81 -7.08 9.94
C PHE A 229 8.74 -7.55 11.40
N VAL A 230 8.82 -8.87 11.63
CA VAL A 230 8.76 -9.45 12.99
C VAL A 230 9.89 -8.92 13.88
N ALA A 231 11.11 -8.81 13.36
CA ALA A 231 12.25 -8.26 14.10
C ALA A 231 12.02 -6.80 14.51
N HIS A 232 11.51 -5.97 13.60
CA HIS A 232 11.25 -4.56 13.87
C HIS A 232 10.05 -4.33 14.79
N VAL A 233 8.98 -5.11 14.67
CA VAL A 233 7.85 -5.09 15.61
C VAL A 233 8.33 -5.47 17.01
N SER A 234 9.15 -6.53 17.13
CA SER A 234 9.73 -6.95 18.41
C SER A 234 10.54 -5.83 19.06
N ARG A 235 11.33 -5.09 18.27
CA ARG A 235 12.07 -3.90 18.72
C ARG A 235 11.13 -2.77 19.13
N GLY A 236 10.05 -2.55 18.38
CA GLY A 236 9.00 -1.58 18.69
C GLY A 236 8.36 -1.85 20.06
N PHE A 237 7.94 -3.08 20.30
CA PHE A 237 7.39 -3.49 21.60
C PHE A 237 8.41 -3.38 22.74
N ALA A 238 9.66 -3.80 22.52
CA ALA A 238 10.71 -3.65 23.52
C ALA A 238 10.97 -2.18 23.88
N SER A 239 10.91 -1.28 22.90
CA SER A 239 11.08 0.17 23.12
C SER A 239 9.95 0.74 23.97
N LYS A 240 8.70 0.37 23.68
CA LYS A 240 7.54 0.75 24.51
C LYS A 240 7.60 0.20 25.93
N LEU A 241 8.02 -1.06 26.08
CA LEU A 241 8.20 -1.67 27.41
C LEU A 241 9.27 -0.92 28.21
N ARG A 242 10.36 -0.49 27.56
CA ARG A 242 11.40 0.33 28.20
C ARG A 242 10.85 1.67 28.68
N GLU A 243 10.03 2.35 27.87
CA GLU A 243 9.38 3.60 28.26
C GLU A 243 8.47 3.41 29.48
N LEU A 244 7.67 2.34 29.50
CA LEU A 244 6.84 1.97 30.64
C LEU A 244 7.67 1.63 31.89
N GLN A 245 8.84 1.00 31.73
CA GLN A 245 9.76 0.70 32.84
C GLN A 245 10.44 1.95 33.41
N ILE A 246 10.65 2.99 32.61
CA ILE A 246 11.14 4.28 33.11
C ILE A 246 10.02 4.97 33.92
N GLY A 247 8.77 4.90 33.44
CA GLY A 247 7.61 5.52 34.12
C GLY A 247 7.09 4.75 35.35
N ARG A 248 7.23 3.42 35.37
CA ARG A 248 6.83 2.54 36.48
C ARG A 248 8.05 1.75 36.91
N LYS A 249 8.41 1.75 38.21
CA LYS A 249 9.52 0.96 38.79
C LYS A 249 9.29 -0.56 38.67
N LEU A 250 9.23 -1.08 37.46
CA LEU A 250 9.12 -2.50 37.14
C LEU A 250 10.42 -3.18 37.59
N LYS A 251 10.33 -3.92 38.70
CA LYS A 251 11.45 -4.70 39.23
C LYS A 251 11.63 -5.94 38.36
N ARG A 252 12.86 -6.15 37.88
CA ARG A 252 13.24 -7.41 37.23
C ARG A 252 13.29 -8.50 38.30
N LYS A 253 12.65 -9.63 38.03
CA LYS A 253 12.73 -10.82 38.86
C LYS A 253 13.79 -11.75 38.28
N GLU A 254 14.83 -12.01 39.04
CA GLU A 254 15.76 -13.09 38.76
C GLU A 254 15.11 -14.41 39.18
N TRP A 255 15.14 -15.41 38.31
CA TRP A 255 14.64 -16.74 38.61
C TRP A 255 15.81 -17.57 39.13
N SER A 256 15.59 -18.32 40.21
CA SER A 256 16.56 -19.32 40.67
C SER A 256 16.81 -20.33 39.55
N GLY A 257 18.08 -20.61 39.26
CA GLY A 257 18.47 -21.60 38.26
C GLY A 257 17.86 -22.99 38.53
N PRO A 258 17.88 -23.90 37.54
CA PRO A 258 17.39 -25.26 37.74
C PRO A 258 18.12 -25.89 38.94
N GLY A 259 17.34 -26.35 39.93
CA GLY A 259 17.89 -26.99 41.12
C GLY A 259 18.63 -28.29 40.76
N PRO A 260 19.52 -28.79 41.64
CA PRO A 260 20.14 -30.10 41.43
C PRO A 260 19.03 -31.16 41.34
N ALA A 261 19.10 -31.97 40.28
CA ALA A 261 18.16 -33.06 39.98
C ALA A 261 18.22 -34.18 41.03
#